data_AF-A0AAD7JQ78-F1
#
_entry.id   AF-A0AAD7JQ78-F1
#
_cell.length_a   1.000
_cell.length_b   1.000
_cell.length_c   1.000
_cell.angle_alpha   90.00
_cell.angle_beta   90.00
_cell.angle_gamma   90.00
#
_symmetry.space_group_name_H-M   'P 1'
#
loop_
_entity.id
_entity.type
_entity.pdbx_description
1 polymer ?
#
loop_
_entity_poly.entity_id
_entity_poly.type
_entity_poly.pdbx_seq_one_letter_code
_entity_poly.pdbx_strand_id
1 'polypeptide(L)'
;MDKRADRFLPLPEADRGLPASTHCTLTKMIIECPKIGQITVRRPEGIRCVDVFAAIYDAYHEKMRKDERPQSIERYYRAFKKRCEDYRNPEAELSAGMRRVDLLRGKRIFDGLSRSGANWKLEIDERS
;
A
#
# COMPACT_ATOMS: atom_id res chain seq x y z
N MET A 1 26.07 5.81 12.88
CA MET A 1 25.83 4.55 12.13
C MET A 1 24.36 4.17 12.30
N ASP A 2 23.59 4.34 11.24
CA ASP A 2 22.14 4.21 11.26
C ASP A 2 21.75 2.73 11.10
N LYS A 3 21.37 2.06 12.19
CA LYS A 3 20.98 0.62 12.24
C LYS A 3 19.66 0.31 11.52
N ARG A 4 19.16 1.20 10.66
CA ARG A 4 17.85 1.12 10.00
C ARG A 4 17.92 0.67 8.54
N ALA A 5 19.11 0.62 7.94
CA ALA A 5 19.28 0.22 6.54
C ALA A 5 19.10 -1.30 6.28
N ASP A 6 19.18 -2.14 7.32
CA ASP A 6 19.10 -3.62 7.20
C ASP A 6 17.68 -4.22 7.16
N ARG A 7 16.61 -3.42 7.13
CA ARG A 7 15.24 -3.95 7.41
C ARG A 7 14.29 -4.04 6.22
N PHE A 8 14.79 -4.08 5.00
CA PHE A 8 13.95 -4.36 3.82
C PHE A 8 14.63 -5.35 2.89
N LEU A 9 14.98 -6.52 3.43
CA LEU A 9 15.31 -7.64 2.57
C LEU A 9 14.07 -7.99 1.73
N PRO A 10 14.22 -8.22 0.41
CA PRO A 10 13.12 -8.69 -0.41
C PRO A 10 12.57 -9.98 0.20
N LEU A 11 11.23 -10.10 0.25
CA LEU A 11 10.57 -11.28 0.81
C LEU A 11 11.15 -12.54 0.15
N PRO A 12 11.80 -13.44 0.91
CA PRO A 12 12.39 -14.67 0.38
C PRO A 12 11.37 -15.42 -0.47
N GLU A 13 11.82 -16.09 -1.53
CA GLU A 13 10.91 -16.76 -2.46
C GLU A 13 10.06 -17.83 -1.77
N ALA A 14 10.64 -18.53 -0.79
CA ALA A 14 9.93 -19.47 0.07
C ALA A 14 8.78 -18.83 0.85
N ASP A 15 8.96 -17.57 1.29
CA ASP A 15 7.98 -16.85 2.11
C ASP A 15 6.84 -16.26 1.28
N ARG A 16 7.04 -16.07 -0.03
CA ARG A 16 5.99 -15.60 -0.96
C ARG A 16 4.83 -16.58 -1.06
N GLY A 17 5.11 -17.87 -0.85
CA GLY A 17 4.12 -18.95 -0.89
C GLY A 17 3.30 -19.08 0.39
N LEU A 18 3.69 -18.40 1.49
CA LEU A 18 3.06 -18.60 2.78
C LEU A 18 1.58 -18.16 2.76
N PRO A 19 0.68 -18.96 3.36
CA PRO A 19 -0.72 -18.59 3.46
C PRO A 19 -0.86 -17.35 4.34
N ALA A 20 -1.83 -16.49 4.00
CA ALA A 20 -2.12 -15.29 4.80
C ALA A 20 -2.68 -15.61 6.20
N SER A 21 -3.06 -16.87 6.45
CA SER A 21 -3.49 -17.36 7.75
C SER A 21 -2.94 -18.75 8.01
N THR A 22 -2.42 -18.96 9.21
CA THR A 22 -1.95 -20.26 9.72
C THR A 22 -3.09 -21.14 10.26
N HIS A 23 -4.31 -20.61 10.37
CA HIS A 23 -5.43 -21.27 11.05
C HIS A 23 -6.61 -21.60 10.12
N CYS A 24 -6.67 -21.01 8.93
CA CYS A 24 -7.74 -21.29 7.97
C CYS A 24 -7.33 -20.91 6.53
N THR A 25 -8.01 -21.51 5.55
CA THR A 25 -7.88 -21.14 4.14
C THR A 25 -8.77 -19.94 3.84
N LEU A 26 -8.18 -18.74 3.77
CA LEU A 26 -8.89 -17.52 3.41
C LEU A 26 -9.02 -17.42 1.90
N THR A 27 -10.23 -17.45 1.33
CA THR A 27 -10.41 -17.32 -0.14
C THR A 27 -10.81 -15.91 -0.58
N LYS A 28 -11.31 -15.11 0.36
CA LYS A 28 -11.68 -13.70 0.17
C LYS A 28 -11.23 -12.88 1.37
N MET A 29 -10.62 -11.74 1.10
CA MET A 29 -10.21 -10.77 2.11
C MET A 29 -10.64 -9.37 1.68
N ILE A 30 -11.31 -8.66 2.56
CA ILE A 30 -11.70 -7.27 2.38
C ILE A 30 -10.81 -6.44 3.29
N ILE A 31 -10.08 -5.48 2.71
CA ILE A 31 -9.14 -4.60 3.41
C ILE A 31 -9.63 -3.16 3.31
N GLU A 32 -9.98 -2.57 4.44
CA GLU A 32 -10.35 -1.17 4.61
C GLU A 32 -9.08 -0.32 4.71
N CYS A 33 -8.99 0.70 3.85
CA CYS A 33 -7.86 1.59 3.71
C CYS A 33 -8.31 3.03 4.00
N PRO A 34 -7.76 3.70 5.04
CA PRO A 34 -8.22 5.01 5.51
C PRO A 34 -8.25 6.15 4.48
N LYS A 35 -7.55 6.02 3.33
CA LYS A 35 -7.42 7.08 2.31
C LYS A 35 -7.98 6.73 0.94
N ILE A 36 -8.21 5.46 0.64
CA ILE A 36 -8.54 5.00 -0.72
C ILE A 36 -9.73 4.03 -0.76
N GLY A 37 -10.43 3.84 0.37
CA GLY A 37 -11.62 3.01 0.44
C GLY A 37 -11.27 1.55 0.74
N GLN A 38 -11.70 0.63 -0.13
CA GLN A 38 -11.64 -0.80 0.14
C GLN A 38 -10.90 -1.56 -0.97
N ILE A 39 -10.01 -2.47 -0.58
CA ILE A 39 -9.33 -3.42 -1.45
C ILE A 39 -9.95 -4.79 -1.22
N THR A 40 -10.25 -5.52 -2.29
CA THR A 40 -10.77 -6.89 -2.20
C THR A 40 -9.79 -7.86 -2.84
N VAL A 41 -9.25 -8.78 -2.04
CA VAL A 41 -8.38 -9.86 -2.49
C VAL A 41 -9.20 -11.14 -2.59
N ARG A 42 -9.10 -11.85 -3.72
CA ARG A 42 -9.75 -13.15 -3.93
C ARG A 42 -8.76 -14.14 -4.51
N ARG A 43 -8.71 -15.34 -3.93
CA ARG A 43 -7.94 -16.46 -4.44
C ARG A 43 -8.64 -17.76 -4.04
N PRO A 44 -9.26 -18.50 -4.98
CA PRO A 44 -10.02 -19.72 -4.68
C PRO A 44 -9.19 -20.78 -3.94
N GLU A 45 -7.89 -20.85 -4.22
CA GLU A 45 -6.96 -21.82 -3.64
C GLU A 45 -6.43 -21.41 -2.25
N GLY A 46 -6.87 -20.26 -1.74
CA GLY A 46 -6.40 -19.67 -0.49
C GLY A 46 -5.43 -18.51 -0.73
N ILE A 47 -5.65 -17.40 -0.05
CA ILE A 47 -4.87 -16.15 -0.13
C ILE A 47 -3.51 -16.35 0.54
N ARG A 48 -2.45 -15.92 -0.16
CA ARG A 48 -1.07 -15.89 0.35
C ARG A 48 -0.73 -14.49 0.82
N CYS A 49 0.33 -14.38 1.63
CA CYS A 49 0.86 -13.09 2.05
C CYS A 49 1.21 -12.20 0.84
N VAL A 50 1.81 -12.76 -0.21
CA VAL A 50 2.15 -12.02 -1.43
C VAL A 50 0.93 -11.44 -2.13
N ASP A 51 -0.20 -12.14 -2.13
CA ASP A 51 -1.43 -11.67 -2.79
C ASP A 51 -1.99 -10.43 -2.06
N VAL A 52 -1.87 -10.41 -0.73
CA VAL A 52 -2.25 -9.25 0.10
C VAL A 52 -1.32 -8.07 -0.13
N PHE A 53 0.00 -8.29 -0.09
CA PHE A 53 0.98 -7.23 -0.32
C PHE A 53 0.89 -6.65 -1.72
N ALA A 54 0.73 -7.49 -2.74
CA ALA A 54 0.56 -7.05 -4.12
C ALA A 54 -0.72 -6.22 -4.28
N ALA A 55 -1.86 -6.69 -3.76
CA ALA A 55 -3.12 -5.95 -3.85
C ALA A 55 -3.05 -4.57 -3.17
N ILE A 56 -2.38 -4.47 -2.02
CA ILE A 56 -2.15 -3.18 -1.35
C ILE A 56 -1.23 -2.30 -2.20
N TYR A 57 -0.10 -2.84 -2.66
CA TYR A 57 0.85 -2.12 -3.49
C TYR A 57 0.19 -1.54 -4.74
N ASP A 58 -0.51 -2.39 -5.51
CA ASP A 58 -1.18 -2.02 -6.75
C ASP A 58 -2.23 -0.94 -6.51
N ALA A 59 -3.06 -1.10 -5.48
CA ALA A 59 -4.10 -0.12 -5.13
C ALA A 59 -3.53 1.27 -4.82
N TYR A 60 -2.34 1.35 -4.20
CA TYR A 60 -1.67 2.63 -3.94
C TYR A 60 -0.84 3.14 -5.13
N HIS A 61 -0.45 2.27 -6.07
CA HIS A 61 0.24 2.67 -7.31
C HIS A 61 -0.71 3.16 -8.40
N GLU A 62 -2.01 2.90 -8.27
CA GLU A 62 -3.02 3.48 -9.15
C GLU A 62 -3.00 5.02 -9.14
N LYS A 63 -3.30 5.59 -10.31
CA LYS A 63 -3.49 7.04 -10.47
C LYS A 63 -4.69 7.47 -9.64
N MET A 64 -4.52 8.59 -8.94
CA MET A 64 -5.58 9.17 -8.13
C MET A 64 -6.71 9.66 -9.02
N ARG A 65 -7.92 9.14 -8.79
CA ARG A 65 -9.12 9.53 -9.54
C ARG A 65 -9.55 10.94 -9.10
N LYS A 66 -10.33 11.64 -9.94
CA LYS A 66 -10.73 13.03 -9.66
C LYS A 66 -11.59 13.14 -8.40
N ASP A 67 -12.45 12.16 -8.18
CA ASP A 67 -13.33 11.99 -7.01
C ASP A 67 -12.58 11.64 -5.72
N GLU A 68 -11.34 11.15 -5.84
CA GLU A 68 -10.48 10.84 -4.68
C GLU A 68 -9.60 12.02 -4.26
N ARG A 69 -9.59 13.10 -5.06
CA ARG A 69 -8.71 14.24 -4.79
C ARG A 69 -9.18 14.97 -3.52
N PRO A 70 -8.30 15.12 -2.52
CA PRO A 70 -8.62 15.89 -1.34
C PRO A 70 -8.82 17.35 -1.73
N GLN A 71 -9.72 18.05 -1.02
CA GLN A 71 -10.03 19.46 -1.26
C GLN A 71 -8.78 20.37 -1.21
N SER A 72 -7.79 20.01 -0.37
CA SER A 72 -6.50 20.70 -0.30
C SER A 72 -5.38 19.81 -0.83
N ILE A 73 -5.14 19.88 -2.14
CA ILE A 73 -4.13 19.06 -2.83
C ILE A 73 -2.69 19.51 -2.53
N GLU A 74 -2.50 20.78 -2.14
CA GLU A 74 -1.19 21.38 -1.86
C GLU A 74 -0.41 20.60 -0.79
N ARG A 75 -1.11 20.07 0.22
CA ARG A 75 -0.51 19.28 1.30
C ARG A 75 0.11 17.96 0.83
N TYR A 76 -0.31 17.45 -0.32
CA TYR A 76 0.14 16.18 -0.90
C TYR A 76 1.16 16.40 -2.02
N TYR A 77 1.20 17.62 -2.58
CA TYR A 77 2.09 17.96 -3.69
C TYR A 77 3.58 17.79 -3.36
N ARG A 78 3.97 18.03 -2.10
CA ARG A 78 5.35 17.78 -1.65
C ARG A 78 5.73 16.29 -1.74
N ALA A 79 4.81 15.40 -1.36
CA ALA A 79 5.05 13.96 -1.42
C ALA A 79 5.06 13.44 -2.85
N PHE A 80 4.15 13.95 -3.68
CA PHE A 80 4.15 13.71 -5.13
C PHE A 80 5.48 14.10 -5.78
N LYS A 81 5.95 15.34 -5.55
CA LYS A 81 7.22 15.83 -6.09
C LYS A 81 8.39 14.96 -5.64
N LYS A 82 8.48 14.69 -4.33
CA LYS A 82 9.54 13.85 -3.78
C LYS A 82 9.55 12.45 -4.42
N ARG A 83 8.37 11.81 -4.56
CA ARG A 83 8.26 10.52 -5.26
C ARG A 83 8.76 10.61 -6.70
N CYS A 84 8.43 11.67 -7.43
CA CYS A 84 8.90 11.84 -8.81
C CYS A 84 10.43 12.00 -8.87
N GLU A 85 11.03 12.75 -7.93
CA GLU A 85 12.48 12.93 -7.81
C GLU A 85 13.22 11.62 -7.48
N ASP A 86 12.61 10.74 -6.69
CA ASP A 86 13.18 9.43 -6.32
C ASP A 86 13.19 8.42 -7.50
N TYR A 87 12.50 8.72 -8.60
CA TYR A 87 12.44 7.86 -9.79
C TYR A 87 13.54 8.19 -10.80
N ARG A 88 13.94 7.18 -11.60
CA ARG A 88 14.97 7.33 -12.63
C ARG A 88 14.63 8.37 -13.70
N ASN A 89 13.34 8.59 -13.98
CA ASN A 89 12.86 9.61 -14.93
C ASN A 89 11.79 10.49 -14.27
N PRO A 90 12.19 11.58 -13.59
CA PRO A 90 11.26 12.46 -12.89
C PRO A 90 10.25 13.16 -13.80
N GLU A 91 10.62 13.52 -15.03
CA GLU A 91 9.73 14.19 -15.99
C GLU A 91 8.56 13.29 -16.41
N ALA A 92 8.85 12.02 -16.68
CA ALA A 92 7.82 11.03 -16.99
C ALA A 92 6.86 10.82 -15.81
N GLU A 93 7.38 10.76 -14.58
CA GLU A 93 6.55 10.63 -13.38
C GLU A 93 5.68 11.86 -13.09
N LEU A 94 6.23 13.06 -13.31
CA LEU A 94 5.48 14.31 -13.22
C LEU A 94 4.34 14.33 -14.24
N SER A 95 4.60 13.91 -15.47
CA SER A 95 3.59 13.80 -16.53
C SER A 95 2.55 12.69 -16.25
N ALA A 96 2.95 11.61 -15.58
CA ALA A 96 2.05 10.53 -15.21
C ALA A 96 1.01 10.97 -14.15
N GLY A 97 1.36 11.95 -13.32
CA GLY A 97 0.50 12.60 -12.34
C GLY A 97 0.50 11.91 -10.97
N MET A 98 -0.37 12.41 -10.07
CA MET A 98 -0.47 11.91 -8.70
C MET A 98 -1.05 10.50 -8.63
N ARG A 99 -0.48 9.69 -7.76
CA ARG A 99 -0.92 8.34 -7.42
C ARG A 99 -1.49 8.34 -6.01
N ARG A 100 -2.29 7.31 -5.68
CA ARG A 100 -2.88 7.15 -4.35
C ARG A 100 -1.85 7.09 -3.23
N VAL A 101 -0.65 6.56 -3.49
CA VAL A 101 0.49 6.57 -2.54
C VAL A 101 0.88 7.98 -2.10
N ASP A 102 0.65 9.01 -2.93
CA ASP A 102 0.98 10.40 -2.57
C ASP A 102 0.09 10.92 -1.42
N LEU A 103 -1.10 10.33 -1.21
CA LEU A 103 -1.98 10.63 -0.07
C LEU A 103 -1.35 10.25 1.28
N LEU A 104 -0.38 9.35 1.26
CA LEU A 104 0.33 8.90 2.45
C LEU A 104 1.39 9.89 2.91
N ARG A 105 1.69 10.93 2.12
CA ARG A 105 2.61 12.01 2.50
C ARG A 105 4.01 11.52 2.91
N GLY A 106 4.51 10.49 2.24
CA GLY A 106 5.81 9.87 2.57
C GLY A 106 5.79 8.95 3.80
N LYS A 107 4.62 8.66 4.38
CA LYS A 107 4.44 7.63 5.41
C LYS A 107 4.51 6.24 4.79
N ARG A 108 4.78 5.24 5.63
CA ARG A 108 4.78 3.83 5.22
C ARG A 108 3.38 3.42 4.79
N ILE A 109 3.31 2.72 3.66
CA ILE A 109 2.05 2.19 3.09
C ILE A 109 1.44 1.12 4.00
N PHE A 110 2.29 0.41 4.75
CA PHE A 110 1.91 -0.77 5.52
C PHE A 110 2.64 -0.78 6.86
N ASP A 111 1.90 -0.61 7.95
CA ASP A 111 2.38 -0.85 9.32
C ASP A 111 1.78 -2.14 9.92
N GLY A 112 0.73 -2.68 9.28
CA GLY A 112 0.14 -3.96 9.62
C GLY A 112 -1.31 -4.08 9.15
N LEU A 113 -1.92 -5.23 9.43
CA LEU A 113 -3.35 -5.46 9.24
C LEU A 113 -3.97 -5.89 10.57
N SER A 114 -5.03 -5.21 10.98
CA SER A 114 -5.83 -5.56 12.15
C SER A 114 -7.18 -6.11 11.72
N ARG A 115 -7.75 -7.04 12.50
CA ARG A 115 -9.08 -7.59 12.19
C ARG A 115 -10.16 -6.63 12.70
N SER A 116 -11.10 -6.26 11.83
CA SER A 116 -12.24 -5.39 12.11
C SER A 116 -13.53 -6.11 11.72
N GLY A 117 -14.10 -6.88 12.65
CA GLY A 117 -15.25 -7.75 12.37
C GLY A 117 -14.94 -8.79 11.29
N ALA A 118 -15.70 -8.75 10.18
CA ALA A 118 -15.49 -9.61 9.01
C ALA A 118 -14.43 -9.07 8.02
N ASN A 119 -14.01 -7.81 8.21
CA ASN A 119 -13.05 -7.13 7.36
C ASN A 119 -11.69 -7.01 8.05
N TRP A 120 -10.72 -6.51 7.31
CA TRP A 120 -9.39 -6.18 7.77
C TRP A 120 -9.16 -4.70 7.61
N LYS A 121 -8.48 -4.08 8.56
CA LYS A 121 -8.12 -2.67 8.48
C LYS A 121 -6.62 -2.55 8.25
N LEU A 122 -6.25 -1.81 7.22
CA LEU A 122 -4.85 -1.45 6.97
C LEU A 122 -4.43 -0.38 7.96
N GLU A 123 -3.46 -0.72 8.81
CA GLU A 123 -2.84 0.23 9.71
C GLU A 123 -1.73 0.97 8.97
N ILE A 124 -1.79 2.30 9.04
CA ILE A 124 -0.85 3.23 8.44
C ILE A 124 -0.24 4.03 9.59
N ASP A 125 1.07 4.25 9.57
CA ASP A 125 1.75 5.03 10.60
C ASP A 125 1.27 6.50 10.56
N GLU A 126 0.35 6.84 11.46
CA GLU A 126 -0.18 8.20 11.57
C GLU A 126 0.70 9.13 12.40
N ARG A 127 1.77 8.64 13.06
CA ARG A 127 2.64 9.49 13.90
C ARG A 127 3.18 10.67 13.08
N SER A 128 3.01 11.85 13.65
CA SER A 128 3.28 13.18 13.09
C SER A 128 4.24 13.91 13.99
#